data_AF-X8DLS1-F1
#
_entry.id   AF-X8DLS1-F1
#
_cell.length_a   1.000
_cell.length_b   1.000
_cell.length_c   1.000
_cell.angle_alpha   90.00
_cell.angle_beta   90.00
_cell.angle_gamma   90.00
#
_symmetry.space_group_name_H-M   'P 1'
#
loop_
_entity.id
_entity.type
_entity.pdbx_description
1 polymer ?
#
loop_
_entity_poly.entity_id
_entity_poly.type
_entity_poly.pdbx_seq_one_letter_code
_entity_poly.pdbx_strand_id
1 'polypeptide(L)'
;MNPHAYNTAWQFRADAWCRLEEASERLSTAAARGRDPAPCMQLVEGLLAQLRPFERYWAFPGIHVFNQTHRLFATGAFDKFGRTVAKINRALVTESYRTGTLGSPLEGENEALTAAR
;
A
#
# COMPACT_ATOMS: atom_id res chain seq x y z
N MET A 1 -3.98 28.86 -1.11
CA MET A 1 -4.15 27.40 -0.93
C MET A 1 -5.13 27.22 0.23
N ASN A 2 -6.27 26.53 0.03
CA ASN A 2 -7.32 26.42 1.06
C ASN A 2 -6.92 25.37 2.12
N PRO A 3 -6.72 25.73 3.40
CA PRO A 3 -6.33 24.78 4.46
C PRO A 3 -7.32 23.63 4.64
N HIS A 4 -8.61 23.91 4.44
CA HIS A 4 -9.67 22.91 4.51
C HIS A 4 -9.56 21.84 3.41
N ALA A 5 -9.18 22.23 2.18
CA ALA A 5 -9.02 21.27 1.08
C ALA A 5 -7.86 20.30 1.32
N TYR A 6 -6.79 20.76 1.96
CA TYR A 6 -5.67 19.91 2.35
C TYR A 6 -6.06 18.92 3.45
N ASN A 7 -6.83 19.37 4.46
CA ASN A 7 -7.31 18.52 5.54
C ASN A 7 -8.22 17.39 5.02
N THR A 8 -9.17 17.72 4.14
CA THR A 8 -10.07 16.72 3.53
C THR A 8 -9.33 15.76 2.60
N ALA A 9 -8.36 16.25 1.81
CA ALA A 9 -7.56 15.39 0.93
C ALA A 9 -6.68 14.40 1.72
N TRP A 10 -6.09 14.85 2.83
CA TRP A 10 -5.32 13.99 3.73
C TRP A 10 -6.21 12.93 4.40
N GLN A 11 -7.37 13.31 4.93
CA GLN A 11 -8.32 12.38 5.54
C GLN A 11 -8.78 11.33 4.53
N PHE A 12 -9.21 11.75 3.34
CA PHE A 12 -9.61 10.82 2.27
C PHE A 12 -8.49 9.83 1.93
N ARG A 13 -7.24 10.31 1.84
CA ARG A 13 -6.08 9.48 1.56
C ARG A 13 -5.85 8.45 2.66
N ALA A 14 -5.90 8.86 3.93
CA ALA A 14 -5.78 7.94 5.06
C ALA A 14 -6.89 6.87 5.04
N ASP A 15 -8.13 7.29 4.83
CA ASP A 15 -9.28 6.37 4.73
C ASP A 15 -9.13 5.38 3.58
N ALA A 16 -8.65 5.84 2.42
CA ALA A 16 -8.39 4.98 1.27
C ALA A 16 -7.29 3.95 1.53
N TRP A 17 -6.23 4.30 2.27
CA TRP A 17 -5.19 3.36 2.70
C TRP A 17 -5.69 2.34 3.73
N CYS A 18 -6.50 2.75 4.71
CA CYS A 18 -7.14 1.83 5.65
C CYS A 18 -8.05 0.82 4.93
N ARG A 19 -8.90 1.30 4.01
CA ARG A 19 -9.76 0.44 3.20
C ARG A 19 -8.97 -0.50 2.30
N LEU A 20 -7.82 -0.05 1.77
CA LEU A 20 -6.94 -0.89 0.95
C LEU A 20 -6.31 -2.00 1.79
N GLU A 21 -5.89 -1.72 3.03
CA GLU A 21 -5.39 -2.73 3.97
C GLU A 21 -6.44 -3.82 4.20
N GLU A 22 -7.65 -3.44 4.62
CA GLU A 22 -8.74 -4.39 4.85
C GLU A 22 -9.07 -5.22 3.60
N ALA A 23 -9.15 -4.58 2.42
CA ALA A 23 -9.44 -5.27 1.17
C ALA A 23 -8.31 -6.25 0.78
N SER A 24 -7.06 -5.86 1.02
CA SER A 24 -5.88 -6.69 0.74
C SER A 24 -5.78 -7.91 1.65
N GLU A 25 -6.17 -7.79 2.92
CA GLU A 25 -6.23 -8.89 3.87
C GLU A 25 -7.33 -9.89 3.48
N ARG A 26 -8.51 -9.37 3.13
CA ARG A 26 -9.63 -10.20 2.63
C ARG A 26 -9.25 -10.92 1.34
N LEU A 27 -8.57 -10.25 0.42
CA LEU A 27 -8.07 -10.83 -0.83
C LEU A 27 -7.08 -11.97 -0.56
N SER A 28 -6.06 -11.73 0.27
CA SER A 28 -5.07 -12.73 0.66
C SER A 28 -5.74 -13.95 1.29
N THR A 29 -6.69 -13.71 2.22
CA THR A 29 -7.46 -14.78 2.88
C THR A 29 -8.36 -15.55 1.91
N ALA A 30 -9.00 -14.87 0.95
CA ALA A 30 -9.83 -15.53 -0.06
C ALA A 30 -8.99 -16.45 -0.95
N ALA A 31 -7.85 -15.95 -1.45
CA ALA A 31 -6.91 -16.70 -2.27
C ALA A 31 -6.35 -17.92 -1.52
N ALA A 32 -5.89 -17.74 -0.28
CA ALA A 32 -5.33 -18.82 0.53
C ALA A 32 -6.36 -19.93 0.85
N ARG A 33 -7.65 -19.58 0.92
CA ARG A 33 -8.74 -20.53 1.19
C ARG A 33 -9.37 -21.11 -0.09
N GLY A 34 -8.84 -20.80 -1.27
CA GLY A 34 -9.40 -21.24 -2.55
C GLY A 34 -10.82 -20.70 -2.83
N ARG A 35 -11.20 -19.58 -2.20
CA ARG A 35 -12.46 -18.88 -2.49
C ARG A 35 -12.25 -17.95 -3.67
N ASP A 36 -13.33 -17.61 -4.38
CA ASP A 36 -13.29 -16.65 -5.49
C ASP A 36 -12.72 -15.29 -5.02
N PRO A 37 -11.53 -14.88 -5.49
CA PRO A 37 -10.92 -13.62 -5.11
C PRO A 37 -11.43 -12.43 -5.94
N ALA A 38 -12.17 -12.66 -7.04
CA ALA A 38 -12.51 -11.64 -8.01
C ALA A 38 -13.23 -10.41 -7.41
N PRO A 39 -14.19 -10.56 -6.47
CA PRO A 39 -14.82 -9.40 -5.84
C PRO A 39 -13.82 -8.55 -5.03
N CYS A 40 -12.88 -9.19 -4.33
CA CYS A 40 -11.85 -8.50 -3.57
C CYS A 40 -10.84 -7.82 -4.51
N MET A 41 -10.49 -8.46 -5.63
CA MET A 41 -9.60 -7.89 -6.64
C MET A 41 -10.18 -6.60 -7.24
N GLN A 42 -11.47 -6.60 -7.62
CA GLN A 42 -12.14 -5.41 -8.14
C GLN A 42 -12.13 -4.25 -7.13
N LEU A 43 -12.39 -4.54 -5.85
CA LEU A 43 -12.33 -3.52 -4.80
C LEU A 43 -10.91 -2.96 -4.64
N VAL A 44 -9.89 -3.83 -4.63
CA VAL A 44 -8.49 -3.42 -4.54
C VAL A 44 -8.08 -2.55 -5.73
N GLU A 45 -8.44 -2.93 -6.96
CA GLU A 45 -8.17 -2.12 -8.16
C GLU A 45 -8.81 -0.73 -8.07
N GLY A 46 -10.07 -0.66 -7.64
CA GLY A 46 -10.77 0.61 -7.46
C GLY A 46 -10.10 1.52 -6.43
N LEU A 47 -9.58 0.95 -5.33
CA LEU A 47 -8.85 1.71 -4.31
C LEU A 47 -7.47 2.17 -4.78
N LEU A 48 -6.73 1.31 -5.50
CA LEU A 48 -5.45 1.69 -6.11
C LEU A 48 -5.64 2.82 -7.13
N ALA A 49 -6.68 2.77 -7.96
CA ALA A 49 -7.00 3.85 -8.90
C ALA A 49 -7.30 5.17 -8.18
N GLN A 50 -8.04 5.12 -7.06
CA GLN A 50 -8.33 6.29 -6.22
C GLN A 50 -7.09 6.89 -5.57
N LEU A 51 -6.15 6.05 -5.10
CA LEU A 51 -4.93 6.50 -4.42
C LEU A 51 -3.88 7.09 -5.36
N ARG A 52 -3.81 6.60 -6.60
CA ARG A 52 -2.80 6.99 -7.59
C ARG A 52 -2.60 8.51 -7.77
N PRO A 53 -3.64 9.36 -7.93
CA PRO A 53 -3.44 10.80 -8.05
C PRO A 53 -2.83 11.42 -6.79
N PHE A 54 -3.13 10.89 -5.60
CA PHE A 54 -2.55 11.39 -4.34
C PHE A 54 -1.08 11.01 -4.24
N GLU A 55 -0.71 9.75 -4.51
CA GLU A 55 0.69 9.31 -4.36
C GLU A 55 1.69 9.99 -5.31
N ARG A 56 1.21 10.71 -6.34
CA ARG A 56 2.04 11.59 -7.17
C ARG A 56 2.51 12.86 -6.43
N TYR A 57 1.73 13.37 -5.50
CA TYR A 57 1.99 14.65 -4.83
C TYR A 57 2.52 14.51 -3.40
N TRP A 58 2.36 13.34 -2.79
CA TRP A 58 2.79 13.09 -1.41
C TRP A 58 4.15 12.38 -1.36
N ALA A 59 5.01 12.78 -0.42
CA ALA A 59 6.39 12.28 -0.33
C ALA A 59 6.50 10.81 0.16
N PHE A 60 5.57 10.37 1.01
CA PHE A 60 5.55 9.00 1.55
C PHE A 60 4.15 8.38 1.43
N PRO A 61 4.00 7.09 1.01
CA PRO A 61 5.08 6.25 0.50
C PRO A 61 5.58 6.72 -0.88
N GLY A 62 4.79 7.55 -1.56
CA GLY A 62 5.14 8.16 -2.83
C GLY A 62 4.97 7.20 -4.01
N ILE A 63 5.03 7.76 -5.21
CA ILE A 63 4.66 7.06 -6.45
C ILE A 63 5.51 5.80 -6.72
N HIS A 64 6.77 5.76 -6.30
CA HIS A 64 7.65 4.62 -6.55
C HIS A 64 7.21 3.38 -5.75
N VAL A 65 7.06 3.53 -4.43
CA VAL A 65 6.60 2.46 -3.53
C VAL A 65 5.18 2.06 -3.89
N PHE A 66 4.32 3.03 -4.21
CA PHE A 66 2.96 2.75 -4.68
C PHE A 66 2.94 1.87 -5.94
N ASN A 67 3.76 2.18 -6.94
CA ASN A 67 3.86 1.37 -8.17
C ASN A 67 4.40 -0.04 -7.89
N GLN A 68 5.29 -0.22 -6.91
CA GLN A 68 5.76 -1.53 -6.52
C GLN A 68 4.66 -2.36 -5.84
N THR A 69 3.90 -1.75 -4.95
CA THR A 69 2.71 -2.37 -4.34
C THR A 69 1.71 -2.79 -5.41
N HIS A 70 1.48 -1.94 -6.42
CA HIS A 70 0.63 -2.29 -7.56
C HIS A 70 1.17 -3.47 -8.39
N ARG A 71 2.50 -3.60 -8.54
CA ARG A 71 3.11 -4.76 -9.21
C ARG A 71 2.86 -6.06 -8.44
N LEU A 72 3.00 -6.05 -7.11
CA LEU A 72 2.70 -7.23 -6.28
C LEU A 72 1.26 -7.72 -6.46
N PHE A 73 0.32 -6.77 -6.53
CA PHE A 73 -1.07 -7.08 -6.85
C PHE A 73 -1.22 -7.69 -8.25
N ALA A 74 -0.64 -7.05 -9.27
CA ALA A 74 -0.74 -7.50 -10.65
C ALA A 74 -0.12 -8.89 -10.91
N THR A 75 0.91 -9.29 -10.16
CA THR A 75 1.52 -10.62 -10.25
C THR A 75 0.78 -11.69 -9.46
N GLY A 76 -0.34 -11.35 -8.80
CA GLY A 76 -1.09 -12.28 -7.96
C GLY A 76 -0.41 -12.61 -6.62
N ALA A 77 0.62 -11.84 -6.22
CA ALA A 77 1.35 -12.04 -4.98
C ALA A 77 0.57 -11.45 -3.78
N PHE A 78 -0.69 -11.88 -3.60
CA PHE A 78 -1.68 -11.24 -2.72
C PHE A 78 -1.27 -11.19 -1.25
N ASP A 79 -0.58 -12.21 -0.77
CA ASP A 79 -0.05 -12.27 0.58
C ASP A 79 1.07 -11.22 0.83
N LYS A 80 2.04 -11.14 -0.10
CA LYS A 80 3.10 -10.12 -0.05
C LYS A 80 2.53 -8.71 -0.25
N PHE A 81 1.55 -8.56 -1.15
CA PHE A 81 0.80 -7.33 -1.34
C PHE A 81 0.13 -6.87 -0.04
N GLY A 82 -0.64 -7.73 0.63
CA GLY A 82 -1.33 -7.39 1.87
C GLY A 82 -0.38 -6.95 2.99
N ARG A 83 0.72 -7.69 3.20
CA ARG A 83 1.76 -7.29 4.17
C ARG A 83 2.37 -5.93 3.86
N THR A 84 2.62 -5.65 2.57
CA THR A 84 3.20 -4.37 2.14
C THR A 84 2.25 -3.21 2.40
N VAL A 85 0.96 -3.39 2.08
CA VAL A 85 -0.09 -2.40 2.35
C VAL A 85 -0.22 -2.13 3.85
N ALA A 86 -0.29 -3.17 4.69
CA ALA A 86 -0.37 -3.03 6.15
C ALA A 86 0.82 -2.26 6.73
N LYS A 87 2.05 -2.53 6.24
CA LYS A 87 3.25 -1.81 6.67
C LYS A 87 3.18 -0.33 6.30
N ILE A 88 2.72 0.00 5.10
CA ILE A 88 2.52 1.38 4.65
C ILE A 88 1.44 2.07 5.49
N ASN A 89 0.30 1.43 5.70
CA ASN A 89 -0.80 2.04 6.45
C ASN A 89 -0.39 2.28 7.91
N ARG A 90 0.27 1.32 8.56
CA ARG A 90 0.83 1.50 9.91
C ARG A 90 1.79 2.68 9.96
N ALA A 91 2.67 2.82 8.98
CA ALA A 91 3.57 3.96 8.89
C ALA A 91 2.82 5.30 8.78
N LEU A 92 1.77 5.34 7.95
CA LEU A 92 0.91 6.52 7.78
C LEU A 92 0.19 6.89 9.08
N VAL A 93 -0.44 5.93 9.75
CA VAL A 93 -1.23 6.13 10.99
C VAL A 93 -0.34 6.55 12.16
N THR A 94 0.84 5.95 12.29
CA THR A 94 1.79 6.27 13.38
C THR A 94 2.68 7.47 13.07
N GLU A 95 2.60 8.02 11.87
CA GLU A 95 3.49 9.06 11.36
C GLU A 95 4.99 8.71 11.45
N SER A 96 5.33 7.42 11.62
CA SER A 96 6.71 6.96 11.85
C SER A 96 7.64 7.20 10.65
N TYR A 97 7.08 7.45 9.47
CA TYR A 97 7.85 7.88 8.29
C TYR A 97 8.47 9.28 8.44
N ARG A 98 7.94 10.12 9.34
CA ARG A 98 8.46 11.48 9.59
C ARG A 98 9.68 11.49 10.51
N THR A 99 9.80 10.50 11.39
CA THR A 99 10.85 10.42 12.43
C THR A 99 12.10 9.66 11.97
N GLY A 100 12.16 9.22 10.71
CA GLY A 100 13.33 8.53 10.13
C GLY A 100 13.52 7.08 10.61
N THR A 101 12.62 6.53 11.41
CA THR A 101 12.70 5.15 11.94
C THR A 101 12.37 4.09 10.88
N LEU A 102 11.78 4.50 9.75
CA LEU A 102 11.59 3.60 8.62
C LEU A 102 12.83 3.61 7.74
N GLY A 103 13.80 2.74 8.05
CA GLY A 103 14.61 2.14 6.98
C GLY A 103 13.63 1.65 5.90
N SER A 104 13.95 1.86 4.63
CA SER A 104 13.03 1.65 3.50
C SER A 104 12.17 0.41 3.77
N PRO A 105 10.83 0.46 3.61
CA PRO A 105 9.96 -0.67 3.93
C PRO A 105 10.35 -2.00 3.27
N LEU A 106 11.30 -1.95 2.33
CA LEU A 106 11.78 -3.01 1.46
C LEU A 106 13.30 -3.26 1.56
N GLU A 107 14.03 -2.56 2.43
CA GLU A 107 15.50 -2.70 2.52
C GLU A 107 15.94 -4.07 3.09
N GLY A 108 15.04 -4.79 3.75
CA GLY A 108 15.33 -6.11 4.34
C GLY A 108 15.31 -7.31 3.38
N GLU A 109 14.96 -7.14 2.10
CA GLU A 109 14.89 -8.26 1.14
C GLU A 109 15.85 -8.13 -0.05
N ASN A 110 16.53 -6.99 -0.23
CA ASN A 110 17.41 -6.75 -1.39
C ASN A 110 18.87 -7.18 -1.13
N GLU A 111 19.26 -7.36 0.13
CA GLU A 111 20.62 -7.78 0.50
C GLU A 111 20.87 -9.28 0.22
N ALA A 112 19.82 -10.11 0.25
CA ALA A 112 19.92 -11.53 -0.08
C ALA A 112 20.15 -11.81 -1.58
N LEU A 113 19.80 -10.86 -2.48
CA LEU A 113 19.98 -11.02 -3.92
C LEU A 113 21.34 -10.51 -4.42
N THR A 114 22.05 -9.72 -3.62
CA THR A 114 23.32 -9.08 -4.01
C THR A 114 24.55 -9.84 -3.48
N ALA A 115 24.37 -10.74 -2.51
CA ALA A 115 25.45 -11.58 -1.95
C ALA A 115 25.70 -12.90 -2.72
N ALA A 116 25.01 -13.14 -3.83
CA ALA A 116 25.11 -14.37 -4.62
C ALA A 116 25.72 -14.13 -6.02
N ARG A 117 26.66 -13.19 -6.15
CA ARG A 117 27.35 -12.92 -7.42
C ARG A 117 28.86 -12.85 -7.25
#